data_AF-A0A1Z8SLW5-F1
#
_entry.id   AF-A0A1Z8SLW5-F1
#
_cell.length_a   1.000
_cell.length_b   1.000
_cell.length_c   1.000
_cell.angle_alpha   90.00
_cell.angle_beta   90.00
_cell.angle_gamma   90.00
#
_symmetry.space_group_name_H-M   'P 1'
#
loop_
_entity.id
_entity.type
_entity.pdbx_description
1 polymer ?
#
loop_
_entity_poly.entity_id
_entity_poly.type
_entity_poly.pdbx_seq_one_letter_code
_entity_poly.pdbx_strand_id
1 'polypeptide(L)'
;MFKKIKTITLFSIKKDFQAGLNVALLAIPQGMAYALIAGLPLYYGLLASGIAALLGGIFGGGRFITLGPTNATAVLLFGVFAQMNMVANDGTILESALLILPSILLCSGLFLVIAGILRISFLVKFISRTVVTAYITAAALLIICNQVRSVLGLESSHPLGSNF
;
A
#
# COMPACT_ATOMS: atom_id res chain seq x y z
N MET A 1 -15.77 -19.10 1.99
CA MET A 1 -16.24 -18.19 0.92
C MET A 1 -17.76 -18.00 0.93
N PHE A 2 -18.57 -19.06 0.80
CA PHE A 2 -20.04 -18.96 0.61
C PHE A 2 -20.92 -18.56 1.82
N LYS A 3 -20.39 -18.58 3.05
CA LYS A 3 -21.17 -18.20 4.26
C LYS A 3 -21.35 -16.68 4.41
N LYS A 4 -20.53 -15.86 3.73
CA LYS A 4 -20.49 -14.38 3.81
C LYS A 4 -21.64 -13.69 3.08
N ILE A 5 -22.16 -14.29 2.01
CA ILE A 5 -23.19 -13.70 1.14
C ILE A 5 -24.58 -13.72 1.80
N LYS A 6 -24.79 -14.63 2.77
CA LYS A 6 -26.08 -14.77 3.48
C LYS A 6 -26.47 -13.61 4.40
N THR A 7 -25.60 -12.60 4.61
CA THR A 7 -25.85 -11.47 5.52
C THR A 7 -25.89 -10.11 4.79
N ILE A 8 -26.10 -10.13 3.46
CA ILE A 8 -26.28 -8.90 2.67
C ILE A 8 -27.78 -8.61 2.61
N THR A 9 -28.23 -7.64 3.41
CA THR A 9 -29.57 -7.06 3.31
C THR A 9 -29.56 -5.88 2.32
N LEU A 10 -30.67 -5.62 1.63
CA LEU A 10 -30.81 -4.53 0.64
C LEU A 10 -30.39 -3.15 1.16
N PHE A 11 -30.62 -2.89 2.45
CA PHE A 11 -30.20 -1.66 3.12
C PHE A 11 -28.68 -1.56 3.32
N SER A 12 -27.99 -2.70 3.44
CA SER A 12 -26.53 -2.75 3.52
C SER A 12 -25.90 -2.29 2.22
N ILE A 13 -26.49 -2.61 1.05
CA ILE A 13 -25.89 -2.31 -0.26
C ILE A 13 -25.73 -0.80 -0.47
N LYS A 14 -26.74 0.00 -0.12
CA LYS A 14 -26.64 1.47 -0.24
C LYS A 14 -25.56 2.05 0.68
N LYS A 15 -25.47 1.55 1.91
CA LYS A 15 -24.45 1.99 2.89
C LYS A 15 -23.04 1.54 2.49
N ASP A 16 -22.91 0.31 2.02
CA ASP A 16 -21.65 -0.28 1.56
C ASP A 16 -21.15 0.44 0.30
N PHE A 17 -22.06 0.86 -0.60
CA PHE A 17 -21.71 1.67 -1.76
C PHE A 17 -21.21 3.07 -1.37
N GLN A 18 -21.91 3.77 -0.48
CA GLN A 18 -21.46 5.08 0.01
C GLN A 18 -20.12 4.99 0.75
N ALA A 19 -19.94 3.97 1.59
CA ALA A 19 -18.68 3.72 2.27
C ALA A 19 -17.56 3.39 1.28
N GLY A 20 -17.81 2.52 0.29
CA GLY A 20 -16.85 2.17 -0.74
C GLY A 20 -16.41 3.38 -1.58
N LEU A 21 -17.34 4.28 -1.90
CA LEU A 21 -17.03 5.52 -2.62
C LEU A 21 -16.12 6.45 -1.81
N ASN A 22 -16.40 6.63 -0.51
CA ASN A 22 -15.52 7.41 0.37
C ASN A 22 -14.12 6.78 0.50
N VAL A 23 -14.05 5.46 0.63
CA VAL A 23 -12.76 4.73 0.70
C VAL A 23 -11.99 4.88 -0.62
N ALA A 24 -12.67 4.78 -1.77
CA ALA A 24 -12.05 4.96 -3.08
C ALA A 24 -11.48 6.37 -3.26
N LEU A 25 -12.23 7.41 -2.86
CA LEU A 25 -11.79 8.80 -2.93
C LEU A 25 -10.53 9.05 -2.08
N LEU A 26 -10.43 8.42 -0.92
CA LEU A 26 -9.24 8.51 -0.06
C LEU A 26 -8.06 7.67 -0.60
N ALA A 27 -8.34 6.54 -1.24
CA ALA A 27 -7.32 5.63 -1.76
C ALA A 27 -6.51 6.22 -2.92
N ILE A 28 -7.12 7.08 -3.75
CA ILE A 28 -6.45 7.72 -4.90
C ILE A 28 -5.22 8.55 -4.45
N PRO A 29 -5.36 9.60 -3.63
CA PRO A 29 -4.21 10.40 -3.20
C PRO A 29 -3.25 9.59 -2.31
N GLN A 30 -3.78 8.67 -1.50
CA GLN A 30 -2.96 7.82 -0.64
C GLN A 30 -2.05 6.88 -1.44
N GLY A 31 -2.59 6.23 -2.48
CA GLY A 31 -1.82 5.36 -3.37
C GLY A 31 -0.74 6.13 -4.13
N MET A 32 -1.09 7.32 -4.63
CA MET A 32 -0.14 8.24 -5.28
C MET A 32 1.02 8.63 -4.35
N ALA A 33 0.73 9.02 -3.12
CA ALA A 33 1.76 9.35 -2.12
C ALA A 33 2.68 8.15 -1.83
N TYR A 34 2.15 6.94 -1.75
CA TYR A 34 2.96 5.74 -1.51
C TYR A 34 3.84 5.37 -2.71
N ALA A 35 3.42 5.63 -3.94
CA ALA A 35 4.30 5.51 -5.10
C ALA A 35 5.50 6.46 -4.99
N LEU A 36 5.27 7.72 -4.61
CA LEU A 36 6.33 8.70 -4.41
C LEU A 36 7.31 8.28 -3.30
N ILE A 37 6.82 7.74 -2.18
CA ILE A 37 7.67 7.21 -1.10
C ILE A 37 8.52 6.03 -1.60
N ALA A 38 7.96 5.20 -2.48
CA ALA A 38 8.69 4.10 -3.11
C ALA A 38 9.67 4.57 -4.22
N GLY A 39 9.71 5.87 -4.53
CA GLY A 39 10.44 6.46 -5.64
C GLY A 39 9.80 6.23 -7.01
N LEU A 40 8.63 5.59 -7.08
CA LEU A 40 7.97 5.20 -8.33
C LEU A 40 7.13 6.34 -8.94
N PRO A 41 6.91 6.32 -10.26
CA PRO A 41 5.90 7.16 -10.90
C PRO A 41 4.51 7.00 -10.26
N LEU A 42 3.77 8.10 -10.16
CA LEU A 42 2.47 8.19 -9.46
C LEU A 42 1.45 7.14 -9.91
N TYR A 43 1.44 6.82 -11.22
CA TYR A 43 0.46 5.89 -11.79
C TYR A 43 0.61 4.46 -11.23
N TYR A 44 1.80 4.04 -10.79
CA TYR A 44 1.98 2.73 -10.17
C TYR A 44 1.20 2.59 -8.87
N GLY A 45 1.09 3.67 -8.09
CA GLY A 45 0.32 3.70 -6.85
C GLY A 45 -1.18 3.54 -7.08
N LEU A 46 -1.69 4.16 -8.15
CA LEU A 46 -3.09 4.02 -8.58
C LEU A 46 -3.39 2.60 -9.05
N LEU A 47 -2.54 2.05 -9.91
CA LEU A 47 -2.69 0.67 -10.40
C LEU A 47 -2.63 -0.33 -9.24
N ALA A 48 -1.66 -0.20 -8.35
CA ALA A 48 -1.53 -1.08 -7.18
C ALA A 48 -2.76 -1.02 -6.27
N SER A 49 -3.28 0.19 -5.99
CA SER A 49 -4.45 0.37 -5.14
C SER A 49 -5.72 -0.21 -5.77
N GLY A 50 -5.93 0.02 -7.07
CA GLY A 50 -7.08 -0.52 -7.80
C GLY A 50 -7.06 -2.05 -7.86
N ILE A 51 -5.92 -2.63 -8.23
CA ILE A 51 -5.75 -4.09 -8.30
C ILE A 51 -5.93 -4.72 -6.92
N ALA A 52 -5.33 -4.13 -5.87
CA ALA A 52 -5.45 -4.63 -4.51
C ALA A 52 -6.88 -4.54 -3.96
N ALA A 53 -7.63 -3.48 -4.27
CA ALA A 53 -9.03 -3.35 -3.87
C ALA A 53 -9.90 -4.42 -4.55
N LEU A 54 -9.70 -4.68 -5.85
CA LEU A 54 -10.41 -5.73 -6.59
C LEU A 54 -10.10 -7.12 -6.05
N LEU A 55 -8.82 -7.47 -5.95
CA LEU A 55 -8.39 -8.77 -5.45
C LEU A 55 -8.76 -8.95 -3.96
N GLY A 56 -8.64 -7.89 -3.17
CA GLY A 56 -9.02 -7.89 -1.75
C GLY A 56 -10.52 -8.08 -1.52
N GLY A 57 -11.37 -7.54 -2.40
CA GLY A 57 -12.81 -7.80 -2.35
C GLY A 57 -13.16 -9.27 -2.60
N ILE A 58 -12.43 -9.93 -3.52
CA ILE A 58 -12.68 -11.33 -3.92
C ILE A 58 -12.09 -12.32 -2.90
N PHE A 59 -10.82 -12.13 -2.52
CA PHE A 59 -10.06 -13.06 -1.70
C PHE A 59 -10.05 -12.70 -0.20
N GLY A 60 -10.54 -11.52 0.17
CA GLY A 60 -10.51 -11.01 1.53
C GLY A 60 -11.33 -11.83 2.53
N GLY A 61 -10.73 -12.16 3.67
CA GLY A 61 -11.38 -12.90 4.76
C GLY A 61 -12.43 -12.10 5.55
N GLY A 62 -12.31 -10.76 5.62
CA GLY A 62 -13.17 -9.87 6.43
C GLY A 62 -14.20 -9.07 5.62
N ARG A 63 -15.29 -8.59 6.25
CA ARG A 63 -16.35 -7.79 5.58
C ARG A 63 -15.91 -6.35 5.31
N PHE A 64 -15.07 -5.79 6.18
CA PHE A 64 -14.60 -4.40 6.12
C PHE A 64 -13.08 -4.28 5.88
N ILE A 65 -12.45 -5.36 5.41
CA ILE A 65 -11.02 -5.34 5.10
C ILE A 65 -10.83 -4.72 3.72
N THR A 66 -9.97 -3.71 3.65
CA THR A 66 -9.48 -3.11 2.41
C THR A 66 -8.01 -3.46 2.27
N LEU A 67 -7.61 -3.92 1.09
CA LEU A 67 -6.21 -4.19 0.75
C LEU A 67 -5.70 -3.09 -0.18
N GLY A 68 -4.42 -2.74 -0.05
CA GLY A 68 -3.79 -1.70 -0.82
C GLY A 68 -2.31 -1.57 -0.49
N PRO A 69 -1.57 -0.77 -1.28
CA PRO A 69 -0.24 -0.33 -0.86
C PRO A 69 -0.35 0.41 0.48
N THR A 70 0.68 0.24 1.31
CA THR A 70 0.82 0.91 2.58
C THR A 70 2.11 1.70 2.62
N ASN A 71 2.18 2.63 3.55
CA ASN A 71 3.40 3.39 3.81
C ASN A 71 4.60 2.46 4.10
N ALA A 72 4.40 1.44 4.93
CA ALA A 72 5.44 0.47 5.26
C ALA A 72 5.94 -0.30 4.02
N THR A 73 5.03 -0.78 3.17
CA THR A 73 5.41 -1.48 1.93
C THR A 73 6.14 -0.58 0.95
N ALA A 74 5.81 0.72 0.90
CA ALA A 74 6.51 1.69 0.05
C ALA A 74 7.94 1.94 0.53
N VAL A 75 8.13 2.17 1.83
CA VAL A 75 9.46 2.35 2.43
C VAL A 75 10.33 1.10 2.27
N LEU A 76 9.75 -0.09 2.46
CA LEU A 76 10.47 -1.35 2.24
C LEU A 76 10.92 -1.49 0.78
N LEU A 77 10.05 -1.18 -0.18
CA LEU A 77 10.38 -1.26 -1.60
C LEU A 77 11.49 -0.28 -1.97
N PHE A 78 11.41 0.97 -1.48
CA PHE A 78 12.49 1.95 -1.64
C PHE A 78 13.80 1.45 -1.03
N GLY A 79 13.74 0.86 0.16
CA GLY A 79 14.91 0.29 0.83
C GLY A 79 15.55 -0.87 0.06
N VAL A 80 14.78 -1.65 -0.70
CA VAL A 80 15.32 -2.68 -1.61
C VAL A 80 16.06 -2.02 -2.76
N PHE A 81 15.47 -1.00 -3.40
CA PHE A 81 16.14 -0.25 -4.47
C PHE A 81 17.43 0.41 -3.99
N ALA A 82 17.43 1.00 -2.80
CA ALA A 82 18.60 1.61 -2.19
C ALA A 82 19.73 0.60 -1.95
N GLN A 83 19.41 -0.59 -1.42
CA GLN A 83 20.40 -1.64 -1.19
C GLN A 83 20.99 -2.22 -2.48
N MET A 84 20.23 -2.19 -3.57
CA MET A 84 20.69 -2.65 -4.88
C MET A 84 21.46 -1.56 -5.66
N ASN A 85 21.74 -0.40 -5.05
CA ASN A 85 22.34 0.77 -5.70
C ASN A 85 21.53 1.25 -6.91
N MET A 86 20.21 1.13 -6.84
CA MET A 86 19.27 1.51 -7.91
C MET A 86 18.60 2.86 -7.64
N VAL A 87 19.17 3.63 -6.70
CA VAL A 87 18.73 4.98 -6.34
C VAL A 87 19.88 5.92 -6.70
N ALA A 88 19.59 6.91 -7.53
CA ALA A 88 20.53 7.95 -7.91
C ALA A 88 20.81 8.90 -6.73
N ASN A 89 21.88 9.69 -6.84
CA ASN A 89 22.33 10.59 -5.78
C ASN A 89 21.31 11.70 -5.44
N ASP A 90 20.38 11.98 -6.34
CA ASP A 90 19.26 12.91 -6.18
C ASP A 90 18.02 12.26 -5.50
N GLY A 91 18.10 10.97 -5.14
CA GLY A 91 17.01 10.22 -4.53
C GLY A 91 15.99 9.68 -5.53
N THR A 92 16.21 9.84 -6.84
CA THR A 92 15.36 9.25 -7.88
C THR A 92 15.73 7.79 -8.11
N ILE A 93 14.75 6.95 -8.45
CA ILE A 93 15.04 5.57 -8.84
C ILE A 93 15.56 5.53 -10.28
N LEU A 94 16.54 4.66 -10.54
CA LEU A 94 17.04 4.42 -11.88
C LEU A 94 16.03 3.59 -12.69
N GLU A 95 16.04 3.70 -14.02
CA GLU A 95 15.17 2.88 -14.88
C GLU A 95 15.38 1.37 -14.67
N SER A 96 16.60 0.97 -14.27
CA SER A 96 16.91 -0.40 -13.89
C SER A 96 16.01 -0.90 -12.75
N ALA A 97 15.59 -0.02 -11.83
CA ALA A 97 14.71 -0.37 -10.71
C ALA A 97 13.32 -0.76 -11.20
N LEU A 98 12.83 -0.10 -12.25
CA LEU A 98 11.53 -0.40 -12.87
C LEU A 98 11.54 -1.76 -13.58
N LEU A 99 12.67 -2.14 -14.18
CA LEU A 99 12.85 -3.43 -14.84
C LEU A 99 12.83 -4.61 -13.86
N ILE A 100 13.35 -4.44 -12.65
CA ILE A 100 13.41 -5.50 -11.63
C ILE A 100 12.17 -5.56 -10.73
N LEU A 101 11.37 -4.48 -10.70
CA LEU A 101 10.15 -4.38 -9.89
C LEU A 101 9.21 -5.59 -10.07
N PRO A 102 8.86 -6.06 -11.28
CA PRO A 102 8.00 -7.23 -11.45
C PRO A 102 8.57 -8.50 -10.81
N SER A 103 9.88 -8.70 -10.89
CA SER A 103 10.56 -9.85 -10.30
C SER A 103 10.51 -9.80 -8.77
N ILE A 104 10.71 -8.62 -8.17
CA ILE A 104 10.58 -8.42 -6.72
C ILE A 104 9.14 -8.73 -6.27
N LEU A 105 8.15 -8.21 -6.99
CA LEU A 105 6.73 -8.43 -6.68
C LEU A 105 6.33 -9.90 -6.83
N LEU A 106 6.79 -10.58 -7.87
CA LEU A 106 6.53 -12.01 -8.09
C LEU A 106 7.16 -12.85 -6.99
N CYS A 107 8.42 -12.57 -6.63
CA CYS A 107 9.12 -13.28 -5.56
C CYS A 107 8.42 -13.06 -4.21
N SER A 108 8.07 -11.81 -3.88
CA SER A 108 7.31 -11.47 -2.67
C SER A 108 5.95 -12.19 -2.63
N GLY A 109 5.22 -12.18 -3.75
CA GLY A 109 3.94 -12.89 -3.88
C GLY A 109 4.08 -14.40 -3.69
N LEU A 110 5.11 -15.01 -4.27
CA LEU A 110 5.40 -16.44 -4.10
C LEU A 110 5.71 -16.76 -2.63
N PHE A 111 6.53 -15.95 -1.95
CA PHE A 111 6.80 -16.10 -0.52
C PHE A 111 5.52 -15.97 0.32
N LEU A 112 4.63 -15.03 0.00
CA LEU A 112 3.33 -14.88 0.67
C LEU A 112 2.43 -16.11 0.47
N VAL A 113 2.39 -16.68 -0.74
CA VAL A 113 1.64 -17.91 -1.02
C VAL A 113 2.20 -19.10 -0.23
N ILE A 114 3.52 -19.29 -0.24
CA ILE A 114 4.19 -20.35 0.52
C ILE A 114 3.92 -20.18 2.02
N ALA A 115 4.05 -18.96 2.55
CA ALA A 115 3.76 -18.66 3.95
C ALA A 115 2.29 -18.93 4.32
N GLY A 116 1.36 -18.68 3.39
CA GLY A 116 -0.05 -19.03 3.53
C GLY A 116 -0.29 -20.54 3.59
N ILE A 117 0.37 -21.32 2.71
CA ILE A 117 0.30 -22.78 2.70
C ILE A 117 0.86 -23.37 4.00
N LEU A 118 2.00 -22.87 4.46
CA LEU A 118 2.65 -23.25 5.72
C LEU A 118 1.92 -22.74 6.97
N ARG A 119 0.83 -21.96 6.80
CA ARG A 119 0.03 -21.37 7.88
C ARG A 119 0.87 -20.58 8.89
N ILE A 120 1.89 -19.87 8.38
CA ILE A 120 2.80 -19.04 9.19
C ILE A 120 2.05 -17.89 9.89
N SER A 121 0.81 -17.59 9.48
CA SER A 121 -0.09 -16.66 10.18
C SER A 121 -0.25 -16.95 11.67
N PHE A 122 0.00 -18.18 12.16
CA PHE A 122 0.04 -18.45 13.59
C PHE A 122 1.09 -17.62 14.33
N LEU A 123 2.23 -17.30 13.70
CA LEU A 123 3.29 -16.50 14.30
C LEU A 123 2.85 -15.09 14.67
N VAL A 124 1.86 -14.53 13.95
CA VAL A 124 1.30 -13.20 14.23
C VAL A 124 0.71 -13.14 15.65
N LYS A 125 0.29 -14.29 16.22
CA LYS A 125 -0.24 -14.35 17.60
C LYS A 125 0.82 -14.11 18.67
N PHE A 126 2.11 -14.24 18.35
CA PHE A 126 3.21 -13.98 19.28
C PHE A 126 3.71 -12.53 19.24
N ILE A 127 3.17 -11.70 18.33
CA ILE A 127 3.51 -10.27 18.32
C ILE A 127 2.89 -9.62 19.55
N SER A 128 3.73 -9.03 20.40
CA SER A 128 3.26 -8.39 21.63
C SER A 128 2.39 -7.18 21.33
N ARG A 129 1.42 -6.92 22.22
CA ARG A 129 0.53 -5.76 22.10
C ARG A 129 1.31 -4.45 22.01
N THR A 130 2.42 -4.36 22.76
CA THR A 130 3.33 -3.20 22.79
C THR A 130 3.97 -2.94 21.43
N VAL A 131 4.39 -3.97 20.70
CA VAL A 131 4.98 -3.83 19.36
C VAL A 131 3.93 -3.34 18.36
N VAL A 132 2.71 -3.89 18.42
CA VAL A 132 1.61 -3.44 17.57
C VAL A 132 1.27 -1.97 17.84
N THR A 133 1.17 -1.57 19.12
CA THR A 133 0.90 -0.17 19.46
C THR A 133 2.02 0.76 19.02
N ALA A 134 3.29 0.38 19.19
CA ALA A 134 4.42 1.19 18.74
C ALA A 134 4.40 1.35 17.20
N TYR A 135 4.12 0.28 16.46
CA TYR A 135 4.00 0.31 15.01
C TYR A 135 2.87 1.24 14.55
N ILE A 136 1.69 1.16 15.15
CA ILE A 136 0.55 2.02 14.80
C ILE A 136 0.88 3.50 15.11
N THR A 137 1.48 3.79 16.27
CA THR A 137 1.90 5.15 16.63
C THR A 137 2.95 5.71 15.68
N ALA A 138 3.95 4.90 15.30
CA ALA A 138 4.96 5.30 14.32
C ALA A 138 4.34 5.55 12.94
N ALA A 139 3.43 4.69 12.48
CA ALA A 139 2.71 4.90 11.23
C ALA A 139 1.88 6.19 11.24
N ALA A 140 1.18 6.48 12.35
CA ALA A 140 0.41 7.71 12.51
C ALA A 140 1.32 8.96 12.48
N LEU A 141 2.45 8.94 13.21
CA LEU A 141 3.43 10.02 13.17
C LEU A 141 4.00 10.22 11.77
N LEU A 142 4.32 9.14 11.06
CA LEU A 142 4.88 9.23 9.71
C LEU A 142 3.85 9.80 8.71
N ILE A 143 2.57 9.44 8.84
CA ILE A 143 1.49 10.07 8.07
C ILE A 143 1.43 11.57 8.38
N ILE A 144 1.42 11.98 9.66
CA ILE A 144 1.40 13.40 10.03
C ILE A 144 2.60 14.13 9.43
N CYS A 145 3.82 13.61 9.59
CA CYS A 145 5.03 14.19 9.03
C CYS A 145 4.98 14.33 7.50
N ASN A 146 4.44 13.32 6.80
CA ASN A 146 4.28 13.39 5.35
C ASN A 146 3.27 14.46 4.93
N GLN A 147 2.19 14.66 5.69
CA GLN A 147 1.20 15.69 5.38
C GLN A 147 1.63 17.11 5.79
N VAL A 148 2.55 17.26 6.76
CA VAL A 148 3.04 18.58 7.22
C VAL A 148 3.63 19.40 6.06
N ARG A 149 4.36 18.77 5.13
CA ARG A 149 4.92 19.48 3.96
C ARG A 149 3.83 20.07 3.07
N SER A 150 2.77 19.31 2.81
CA SER A 150 1.61 19.77 2.04
C SER A 150 0.84 20.88 2.76
N VAL A 151 0.66 20.78 4.08
CA VAL A 151 -0.06 21.79 4.87
C VAL A 151 0.70 23.11 4.97
N LEU A 152 2.04 23.06 5.10
CA LEU A 152 2.88 24.25 5.17
C LEU A 152 3.13 24.89 3.80
N GLY A 153 2.60 24.33 2.71
CA GLY A 153 2.85 24.82 1.35
C GLY A 153 4.32 24.69 0.92
N LEU A 154 5.10 23.87 1.62
CA LEU A 154 6.50 23.58 1.30
C LEU A 154 6.56 22.48 0.23
N GLU A 155 5.78 22.64 -0.83
CA GLU A 155 5.97 21.85 -2.04
C GLU A 155 7.35 22.20 -2.58
N SER A 156 8.26 21.23 -2.54
CA SER A 156 9.53 21.34 -3.24
C SER A 156 9.22 21.58 -4.71
N SER A 157 9.53 22.78 -5.19
CA SER A 157 9.68 23.10 -6.60
C SER A 157 10.74 22.17 -7.20
N HIS A 158 10.35 20.97 -7.59
CA HIS A 158 11.11 20.08 -8.45
C HIS A 158 10.14 19.55 -9.51
N PRO A 159 10.53 19.48 -10.80
CA PRO A 159 9.58 19.37 -11.88
C PRO A 159 8.87 18.03 -11.77
N LEU A 160 7.56 18.09 -11.52
CA LEU A 160 6.64 17.02 -11.82
C LEU A 160 6.83 16.69 -13.30
N GLY A 161 7.31 15.49 -13.60
CA GLY A 161 7.10 14.79 -14.87
C GLY A 161 6.95 15.68 -16.11
N SER A 162 8.04 16.35 -16.52
CA SER A 162 8.19 16.56 -17.96
C SER A 162 8.37 15.18 -18.57
N ASN A 163 7.33 14.75 -19.27
CA ASN A 163 7.15 13.48 -20.00
C ASN A 163 6.49 12.37 -19.17
N PHE A 164 5.17 12.29 -19.39
CA PHE A 164 4.32 11.10 -19.42
C PHE A 164 4.90 9.80 -18.84
#